data_AF-A0A7X8R6N9-F1
#
_entry.id   AF-A0A7X8R6N9-F1
#
_cell.length_a   1.000
_cell.length_b   1.000
_cell.length_c   1.000
_cell.angle_alpha   90.00
_cell.angle_beta   90.00
_cell.angle_gamma   90.00
#
_symmetry.space_group_name_H-M   'P 1'
#
loop_
_entity.id
_entity.type
_entity.pdbx_description
1 polymer ?
#
loop_
_entity_poly.entity_id
_entity_poly.type
_entity_poly.pdbx_seq_one_letter_code
_entity_poly.pdbx_strand_id
1 'polypeptide(L)'
;MAKVQTSAAQGLFIAALIYSAWLSHLVYWLAADLRSMPWPRIVLALLVQTWLYVGLFITAHDAMHQGIAPGRRRINLWVGRIAVLSYALFSFDKLLRRHGLHHSFPAGDRDPDFHDGVHTG
;
A
#
# COMPACT_ATOMS: atom_id res chain seq x y z
N MET A 1 -6.33 -27.02 -3.60
CA MET A 1 -5.57 -26.41 -2.48
C MET A 1 -6.54 -25.57 -1.66
N ALA A 2 -6.68 -25.82 -0.35
CA ALA A 2 -7.51 -24.98 0.51
C ALA A 2 -6.81 -23.63 0.67
N LYS A 3 -7.46 -22.54 0.23
CA LYS A 3 -6.94 -21.18 0.42
C LYS A 3 -7.01 -20.90 1.93
N VAL A 4 -5.86 -20.78 2.59
CA VAL A 4 -5.82 -20.34 4.00
C VAL A 4 -6.46 -18.96 4.04
N GLN A 5 -7.69 -18.87 4.54
CA GLN A 5 -8.39 -17.60 4.70
C GLN A 5 -7.96 -16.98 6.01
N THR A 6 -7.22 -15.87 5.94
CA THR A 6 -6.95 -15.01 7.09
C THR A 6 -8.27 -14.52 7.68
N SER A 7 -8.39 -14.56 9.01
CA SER A 7 -9.57 -14.00 9.66
C SER A 7 -9.58 -12.48 9.51
N ALA A 8 -10.77 -11.87 9.44
CA ALA A 8 -10.89 -10.42 9.34
C ALA A 8 -10.23 -9.68 10.51
N ALA A 9 -10.23 -10.28 11.71
CA ALA A 9 -9.56 -9.71 12.87
C ALA A 9 -8.04 -9.64 12.66
N GLN A 10 -7.45 -10.72 12.13
CA GLN A 10 -6.02 -10.81 11.90
C GLN A 10 -5.57 -9.86 10.77
N GLY A 11 -6.31 -9.80 9.67
CA GLY A 11 -6.01 -8.88 8.57
C GLY A 11 -6.13 -7.41 8.99
N LEU A 12 -7.18 -7.06 9.75
CA LEU A 12 -7.34 -5.71 10.30
C LEU A 12 -6.25 -5.34 11.30
N PHE A 13 -5.84 -6.28 12.15
CA PHE A 13 -4.74 -6.07 13.09
C PHE A 13 -3.43 -5.76 12.35
N ILE A 14 -3.09 -6.54 11.32
CA ILE A 14 -1.88 -6.31 10.52
C ILE A 14 -1.94 -4.96 9.80
N ALA A 15 -3.07 -4.63 9.16
CA ALA A 15 -3.25 -3.34 8.50
C ALA A 15 -3.11 -2.16 9.48
N ALA A 16 -3.71 -2.26 10.67
CA ALA A 16 -3.62 -1.23 11.70
C ALA A 16 -2.18 -1.09 12.25
N LEU A 17 -1.46 -2.20 12.42
CA LEU A 17 -0.07 -2.20 12.86
C LEU A 17 0.84 -1.50 11.85
N ILE A 18 0.73 -1.85 10.56
CA ILE A 18 1.49 -1.23 9.48
C ILE A 18 1.21 0.28 9.42
N TYR A 19 -0.07 0.66 9.41
CA TYR A 19 -0.47 2.06 9.32
C TYR A 19 0.02 2.88 10.52
N SER A 20 -0.11 2.34 11.73
CA SER A 20 0.32 3.01 12.96
C SER A 20 1.83 3.15 13.04
N ALA A 21 2.58 2.14 12.60
CA ALA A 21 4.04 2.20 12.51
C ALA A 21 4.49 3.27 11.51
N TRP A 22 3.90 3.28 10.31
CA TRP A 22 4.16 4.30 9.29
C TRP A 22 3.86 5.71 9.79
N LEU A 23 2.66 5.93 10.35
CA LEU A 23 2.21 7.25 10.76
C LEU A 23 3.04 7.78 11.94
N SER A 24 3.29 6.93 12.94
CA SER A 24 4.09 7.32 14.11
C SER A 24 5.52 7.66 13.72
N HIS A 25 6.14 6.85 12.86
CA HIS A 25 7.50 7.10 12.36
C HIS A 25 7.56 8.42 11.57
N LEU A 26 6.59 8.65 10.67
CA LEU A 26 6.50 9.88 9.90
C LEU A 26 6.35 11.11 10.79
N VAL A 27 5.37 11.09 11.72
CA VAL A 27 5.11 12.21 12.63
C VAL A 27 6.31 12.51 13.51
N TYR A 28 6.97 11.48 14.06
CA TYR A 28 8.18 11.65 14.86
C TYR A 28 9.27 12.39 14.07
N TRP A 29 9.56 11.95 12.84
CA TRP A 29 10.63 12.53 12.03
C TRP A 29 10.29 13.90 11.45
N LEU A 30 9.02 14.21 11.23
CA LEU A 30 8.57 15.56 10.88
C LEU A 30 8.71 16.55 12.04
N ALA A 31 8.64 16.07 13.29
CA ALA A 31 8.80 16.87 14.48
C ALA A 31 10.25 16.93 15.02
N ALA A 32 11.14 16.06 14.53
CA ALA A 32 12.52 15.98 14.98
C ALA A 32 13.37 17.16 14.49
N ASP A 33 14.29 17.65 15.33
CA ASP A 33 15.31 18.60 14.90
C ASP A 33 16.41 17.89 14.10
N LEU A 34 16.29 17.93 12.77
CA LEU A 34 17.24 17.28 11.87
C LEU A 34 18.61 17.96 11.86
N ARG A 35 18.71 19.24 12.25
CA ARG A 35 19.96 20.02 12.17
C ARG A 35 20.99 19.53 13.19
N SER A 36 20.54 19.06 14.34
CA SER A 36 21.40 18.51 15.40
C SER A 36 21.70 17.02 15.22
N MET A 37 21.24 16.40 14.13
CA MET A 37 21.28 14.95 13.95
C MET A 37 22.38 14.50 12.98
N PRO A 38 23.11 13.41 13.28
CA PRO A 38 24.11 12.90 12.37
C PRO A 38 23.47 12.30 11.11
N TRP A 39 24.02 12.60 9.94
CA TRP A 39 23.53 12.16 8.63
C TRP A 39 23.19 10.66 8.53
N PRO A 40 24.01 9.72 9.04
CA PRO A 40 23.68 8.30 8.98
C PRO A 40 22.33 7.94 9.63
N ARG A 41 21.95 8.65 10.70
CA ARG A 41 20.67 8.43 11.38
C ARG A 41 19.48 8.91 10.54
N ILE A 42 19.64 10.04 9.85
CA ILE A 42 18.64 10.57 8.92
C ILE A 42 18.47 9.62 7.72
N VAL A 43 19.57 9.12 7.16
CA VAL A 43 19.52 8.13 6.07
C VAL A 43 18.81 6.86 6.50
N LEU A 44 19.12 6.33 7.68
CA LEU A 44 18.44 5.16 8.22
C LEU A 44 16.94 5.42 8.39
N ALA A 45 16.55 6.58 8.90
CA ALA A 45 15.15 6.99 9.02
C ALA A 45 14.44 7.01 7.67
N LEU A 46 15.06 7.57 6.63
CA LEU A 46 14.50 7.59 5.28
C LEU A 46 14.31 6.18 4.71
N LEU A 47 15.28 5.28 4.93
CA LEU A 47 15.18 3.88 4.50
C LEU A 47 14.03 3.16 5.22
N VAL A 48 13.91 3.34 6.54
CA VAL A 48 12.81 2.77 7.33
C VAL A 48 11.47 3.34 6.87
N GLN A 49 11.37 4.66 6.68
CA GLN A 49 10.14 5.30 6.20
C GLN A 49 9.75 4.78 4.81
N THR A 50 10.70 4.65 3.90
CA THR A 50 10.48 4.11 2.55
C THR A 50 10.00 2.67 2.60
N TRP A 51 10.59 1.84 3.46
CA TRP A 51 10.13 0.47 3.67
C TRP A 51 8.72 0.41 4.25
N LEU A 52 8.36 1.30 5.18
CA LEU A 52 6.99 1.40 5.71
C LEU A 52 5.96 1.81 4.63
N TYR A 53 6.37 2.62 3.64
CA TYR A 53 5.52 2.90 2.47
C TYR A 53 5.23 1.64 1.63
N VAL A 54 6.17 0.68 1.53
CA VAL A 54 5.89 -0.62 0.90
C VAL A 54 4.76 -1.35 1.64
N GLY A 55 4.75 -1.30 2.97
CA GLY A 55 3.66 -1.85 3.79
C GLY A 55 2.30 -1.22 3.47
N LEU A 56 2.23 0.10 3.27
CA LEU A 56 0.99 0.77 2.84
C LEU A 56 0.53 0.29 1.46
N PHE A 57 1.45 0.17 0.50
CA PHE A 57 1.13 -0.32 -0.84
C PHE A 57 0.57 -1.75 -0.81
N ILE A 58 1.23 -2.66 -0.08
CA ILE A 58 0.77 -4.04 0.10
C ILE A 58 -0.63 -4.06 0.75
N THR A 59 -0.85 -3.25 1.78
CA THR A 59 -2.16 -3.15 2.45
C THR A 59 -3.25 -2.70 1.48
N ALA A 60 -2.96 -1.71 0.62
CA ALA A 60 -3.90 -1.25 -0.39
C ALA A 60 -4.18 -2.32 -1.45
N HIS A 61 -3.16 -3.04 -1.91
CA HIS A 61 -3.28 -4.15 -2.85
C HIS A 61 -4.13 -5.30 -2.28
N ASP A 62 -3.87 -5.72 -1.05
CA ASP A 62 -4.63 -6.79 -0.39
C ASP A 62 -6.09 -6.39 -0.15
N ALA A 63 -6.33 -5.11 0.13
CA ALA A 63 -7.67 -4.54 0.19
C ALA A 63 -8.39 -4.61 -1.17
N MET A 64 -7.71 -4.42 -2.30
CA MET A 64 -8.31 -4.60 -3.63
C MET A 64 -8.77 -6.05 -3.83
N HIS A 65 -7.98 -7.01 -3.37
CA HIS A 65 -8.29 -8.46 -3.39
C HIS A 65 -9.28 -8.92 -2.30
N GLN A 66 -9.78 -8.01 -1.47
CA GLN A 66 -10.68 -8.32 -0.34
C GLN A 66 -10.03 -9.22 0.74
N GLY A 67 -8.69 -9.23 0.83
CA GLY A 67 -7.92 -10.09 1.72
C GLY A 67 -7.81 -9.59 3.16
N ILE A 68 -7.99 -8.28 3.41
CA ILE A 68 -7.90 -7.70 4.76
C ILE A 68 -9.06 -8.16 5.64
N ALA A 69 -10.28 -8.12 5.09
CA ALA A 69 -11.48 -8.56 5.79
C ALA A 69 -12.39 -9.35 4.84
N PRO A 70 -12.14 -10.67 4.65
CA PRO A 70 -12.93 -11.49 3.74
C PRO A 70 -14.44 -11.41 4.03
N GLY A 71 -15.25 -11.29 2.98
CA GLY A 71 -16.71 -11.12 3.07
C GLY A 71 -17.18 -9.71 3.47
N ARG A 72 -16.28 -8.79 3.85
CA ARG A 72 -16.63 -7.43 4.31
C ARG A 72 -16.13 -6.37 3.33
N ARG A 73 -16.76 -6.29 2.15
CA ARG A 73 -16.30 -5.41 1.06
C ARG A 73 -16.11 -3.94 1.45
N ARG A 74 -17.06 -3.37 2.21
CA ARG A 74 -16.98 -1.97 2.65
C ARG A 74 -15.72 -1.70 3.47
N ILE A 75 -15.33 -2.62 4.35
CA ILE A 75 -14.14 -2.46 5.20
C ILE A 75 -12.87 -2.45 4.34
N ASN A 76 -12.73 -3.40 3.41
CA ASN A 76 -11.58 -3.42 2.50
C ASN A 76 -11.49 -2.12 1.69
N LEU A 77 -12.61 -1.63 1.13
CA LEU A 77 -12.60 -0.36 0.38
C LEU A 77 -12.13 0.82 1.25
N TRP A 78 -12.57 0.90 2.50
CA TRP A 78 -12.16 1.96 3.42
C TRP A 78 -10.67 1.87 3.78
N VAL A 79 -10.19 0.69 4.17
CA VAL A 79 -8.78 0.45 4.50
C VAL A 79 -7.89 0.76 3.29
N GLY A 80 -8.25 0.25 2.11
CA GLY A 80 -7.50 0.50 0.89
C GLY A 80 -7.45 1.97 0.49
N ARG A 81 -8.55 2.72 0.65
CA ARG A 81 -8.58 4.17 0.43
C ARG A 81 -7.63 4.91 1.35
N ILE A 82 -7.67 4.62 2.65
CA ILE A 82 -6.77 5.25 3.62
C ILE A 82 -5.32 4.92 3.27
N ALA A 83 -5.00 3.64 3.04
CA ALA A 83 -3.64 3.20 2.76
C ALA A 83 -3.06 3.86 1.49
N VAL A 84 -3.83 3.90 0.40
CA VAL A 84 -3.32 4.44 -0.87
C VAL A 84 -3.32 5.97 -0.93
N LEU A 85 -4.25 6.62 -0.21
CA LEU A 85 -4.23 8.06 -0.01
C LEU A 85 -2.96 8.45 0.76
N SER A 86 -2.65 7.75 1.85
CA SER A 86 -1.42 7.97 2.61
C SER A 86 -0.16 7.62 1.82
N TYR A 87 -0.22 6.65 0.91
CA TYR A 87 0.91 6.24 0.08
C TYR A 87 1.33 7.32 -0.93
N ALA A 88 0.37 7.84 -1.72
CA ALA A 88 0.70 8.76 -2.82
C ALA A 88 -0.46 9.71 -3.20
N LEU A 89 -1.46 9.89 -2.33
CA LEU A 89 -2.68 10.65 -2.60
C LEU A 89 -3.46 10.17 -3.82
N PHE A 90 -3.34 8.88 -4.16
CA PHE A 90 -3.99 8.31 -5.34
C PHE A 90 -5.47 7.97 -5.08
N SER A 91 -6.26 7.97 -6.16
CA SER A 91 -7.63 7.46 -6.13
C SER A 91 -7.63 5.93 -6.07
N PHE A 92 -8.09 5.40 -4.93
CA PHE A 92 -8.27 3.96 -4.76
C PHE A 92 -9.22 3.35 -5.79
N ASP A 93 -10.31 4.03 -6.13
CA ASP A 93 -11.30 3.50 -7.07
C ASP A 93 -10.74 3.40 -8.51
N LYS A 94 -9.87 4.34 -8.91
CA LYS A 94 -9.15 4.26 -10.19
C LYS A 94 -8.15 3.10 -10.19
N LEU A 95 -7.38 2.95 -9.11
CA LEU A 95 -6.42 1.86 -8.96
C LEU A 95 -7.10 0.50 -8.92
N LEU A 96 -8.19 0.34 -8.17
CA LEU A 96 -8.95 -0.92 -8.10
C LEU A 96 -9.43 -1.37 -9.49
N ARG A 97 -9.89 -0.43 -10.34
CA ARG A 97 -10.29 -0.74 -11.72
C ARG A 97 -9.11 -1.16 -12.58
N ARG A 98 -7.99 -0.42 -12.51
CA ARG A 98 -6.76 -0.70 -13.27
C ARG A 98 -6.15 -2.04 -12.85
N HIS A 99 -6.05 -2.28 -11.55
CA HIS A 99 -5.59 -3.54 -10.97
C HIS A 99 -6.42 -4.74 -11.42
N GLY A 100 -7.75 -4.58 -11.51
CA GLY A 100 -8.64 -5.59 -12.07
C GLY A 100 -8.36 -5.89 -13.56
N LEU A 101 -8.04 -4.86 -14.36
CA LEU A 101 -7.65 -5.04 -15.76
C LEU A 101 -6.31 -5.76 -15.88
N HIS A 102 -5.32 -5.38 -15.08
CA HIS A 102 -4.01 -6.05 -15.01
C HIS A 102 -4.18 -7.55 -14.73
N HIS A 103 -4.96 -7.91 -13.71
CA HIS A 103 -5.24 -9.32 -13.41
C HIS A 103 -6.05 -10.06 -14.48
N SER A 104 -6.86 -9.36 -15.27
CA SER A 104 -7.68 -9.97 -16.32
C SER A 104 -6.90 -10.19 -17.63
N PHE A 105 -5.92 -9.33 -17.93
CA PHE A 105 -5.16 -9.33 -19.18
C PHE A 105 -3.65 -9.20 -18.94
N PRO A 106 -3.04 -10.03 -18.08
CA PRO A 106 -1.64 -9.85 -17.67
C PRO A 106 -0.70 -9.89 -18.88
N ALA A 107 0.19 -8.89 -18.97
CA ALA A 107 1.18 -8.73 -20.04
C ALA A 107 0.57 -8.75 -21.46
N GLY A 108 -0.69 -8.34 -21.60
CA GLY A 108 -1.34 -8.14 -22.90
C GLY A 108 -1.68 -6.67 -23.15
N ASP A 109 -2.15 -6.36 -24.35
CA ASP A 109 -2.43 -4.99 -24.81
C ASP A 109 -3.44 -4.22 -23.95
N ARG A 110 -4.24 -4.92 -23.14
CA ARG A 110 -5.24 -4.32 -22.22
C ARG A 110 -4.76 -4.22 -20.78
N ASP A 111 -3.56 -4.71 -20.48
CA ASP A 111 -2.91 -4.50 -19.19
C ASP A 111 -2.52 -3.03 -19.08
N PRO A 112 -3.03 -2.27 -18.10
CA PRO A 112 -2.61 -0.89 -17.90
C PRO A 112 -1.13 -0.74 -17.55
N ASP A 113 -0.46 -1.83 -17.15
CA ASP A 113 0.94 -1.83 -16.73
C ASP A 113 1.87 -2.38 -17.82
N PHE A 114 1.33 -2.82 -18.96
CA PHE A 114 2.13 -3.30 -20.09
C PHE A 114 2.70 -2.15 -20.91
N HIS A 115 3.98 -2.25 -21.25
CA HIS A 115 4.70 -1.37 -22.17
C HIS A 115 5.35 -2.24 -23.25
N ASP A 116 5.05 -1.95 -24.52
CA ASP A 116 5.48 -2.77 -25.65
C ASP A 116 6.96 -2.57 -26.07
N GLY A 117 7.61 -1.56 -25.49
CA GLY A 117 9.02 -1.24 -25.74
C GLY A 117 9.26 -0.49 -27.05
N VAL A 118 8.20 -0.17 -27.79
CA VAL A 118 8.25 0.50 -29.09
C VAL A 118 7.63 1.90 -29.01
N HIS A 119 6.52 2.04 -28.30
CA HIS A 119 5.81 3.31 -28.16
C HIS A 119 6.16 3.98 -26.83
N THR A 120 6.40 5.29 -26.86
CA THR A 120 6.55 6.10 -25.64
C THR A 120 5.18 6.49 -25.09
N GLY A 121 4.97 6.29 -23.80
CA GLY A 121 3.73 6.67 -23.07
C GLY A 121 3.57 8.17 -22.82
#